data_AF-A0A914MZJ5-F1
#
_entry.id   AF-A0A914MZJ5-F1
#
_cell.length_a   1.000
_cell.length_b   1.000
_cell.length_c   1.000
_cell.angle_alpha   90.00
_cell.angle_beta   90.00
_cell.angle_gamma   90.00
#
_symmetry.space_group_name_H-M   'P 1'
#
loop_
_entity.id
_entity.type
_entity.pdbx_description
1 polymer ?
#
loop_
_entity_poly.entity_id
_entity_poly.type
_entity_poly.pdbx_seq_one_letter_code
_entity_poly.pdbx_strand_id
1 'polypeptide(L)'
;MVEYFMYFIVLFTYSNPCECLIQVWLVYLIRMPFIVYVNGSPLFHFAIMIERVLATVYVKIYENQGKIFGIISSIIAWTLVFIHCLYSYITTQMDTDTFGHPMVYLTLTTKYNSQMLIFANFFFLFLVICIAIADYYLIVRNQKIKSNL
;
A
#
# COMPACT_ATOMS: atom_id res chain seq x y z
N MET A 1 5.78 -13.02 1.94
CA MET A 1 6.41 -14.18 2.60
C MET A 1 5.54 -14.76 3.72
N VAL A 2 4.96 -13.91 4.60
CA VAL A 2 4.05 -14.35 5.70
C VAL A 2 2.78 -15.04 5.22
N GLU A 3 2.17 -14.57 4.11
CA GLU A 3 0.92 -15.15 3.58
C GLU A 3 1.07 -16.60 3.11
N TYR A 4 2.18 -16.92 2.46
CA TYR A 4 2.47 -18.28 2.00
C TYR A 4 2.70 -19.23 3.17
N PHE A 5 3.30 -18.76 4.26
CA PHE A 5 3.56 -19.56 5.45
C PHE A 5 2.26 -19.96 6.16
N MET A 6 1.31 -19.03 6.31
CA MET A 6 0.03 -19.33 6.96
C MET A 6 -0.85 -20.26 6.10
N TYR A 7 -0.86 -20.05 4.78
CA TYR A 7 -1.56 -20.94 3.85
C TYR A 7 -0.96 -22.36 3.87
N PHE A 8 0.38 -22.47 3.92
CA PHE A 8 1.07 -23.75 4.08
C PHE A 8 0.65 -24.45 5.38
N ILE A 9 0.65 -23.76 6.53
CA ILE A 9 0.24 -24.37 7.80
C ILE A 9 -1.18 -24.95 7.70
N VAL A 10 -2.14 -24.20 7.15
CA VAL A 10 -3.51 -24.69 7.00
C VAL A 10 -3.56 -25.92 6.08
N LEU A 11 -2.84 -25.89 4.94
CA LEU A 11 -2.82 -27.01 3.99
C LEU A 11 -2.22 -28.30 4.57
N PHE A 12 -1.28 -28.19 5.51
CA PHE A 12 -0.63 -29.35 6.15
C PHE A 12 -1.32 -29.84 7.42
N THR A 13 -2.28 -29.09 7.97
CA THR A 13 -2.96 -29.44 9.22
C THR A 13 -4.29 -30.15 8.99
N TYR A 14 -4.98 -29.86 7.88
CA TYR A 14 -6.31 -30.42 7.59
C TYR A 14 -6.23 -31.57 6.58
N SER A 15 -6.85 -32.70 6.93
CA SER A 15 -6.88 -33.91 6.09
C SER A 15 -8.05 -33.90 5.08
N ASN A 16 -9.10 -33.13 5.37
CA ASN A 16 -10.27 -32.98 4.51
C ASN A 16 -10.31 -31.58 3.87
N PRO A 17 -10.49 -31.46 2.55
CA PRO A 17 -10.56 -30.17 1.86
C PRO A 17 -11.76 -29.30 2.30
N CYS A 18 -12.83 -29.94 2.78
CA CYS A 18 -14.01 -29.26 3.32
C CYS A 18 -13.78 -28.60 4.70
N GLU A 19 -12.69 -28.93 5.39
CA GLU A 19 -12.31 -28.29 6.66
C GLU A 19 -11.41 -27.05 6.42
N CYS A 20 -10.96 -26.86 5.18
CA CYS A 20 -10.08 -25.75 4.78
C CYS A 20 -10.86 -24.46 4.42
N LEU A 21 -12.16 -24.40 4.74
CA LEU A 21 -13.00 -23.23 4.49
C LEU A 21 -12.79 -22.16 5.57
N ILE A 22 -12.31 -21.00 5.14
CA ILE A 22 -12.02 -19.85 5.99
C ILE A 22 -13.25 -18.94 6.07
N GLN A 23 -13.61 -18.51 7.28
CA GLN A 23 -14.68 -17.53 7.46
C GLN A 23 -14.27 -16.17 6.88
N VAL A 24 -15.22 -15.49 6.23
CA VAL A 24 -14.96 -14.26 5.46
C VAL A 24 -14.38 -13.12 6.32
N TRP A 25 -14.80 -12.99 7.58
CA TRP A 25 -14.22 -12.00 8.50
C TRP A 25 -12.73 -12.23 8.76
N LEU A 26 -12.27 -13.49 8.77
CA LEU A 26 -10.86 -13.82 8.94
C LEU A 26 -10.05 -13.45 7.69
N VAL A 27 -10.65 -13.58 6.50
CA VAL A 27 -10.06 -13.08 5.24
C VAL A 27 -9.82 -11.58 5.32
N TYR A 28 -10.79 -10.79 5.79
CA TYR A 28 -10.62 -9.36 5.99
C TYR A 28 -9.51 -9.04 7.00
N LEU A 29 -9.46 -9.74 8.13
CA LEU A 29 -8.45 -9.51 9.17
C LEU A 29 -7.02 -9.70 8.64
N ILE A 30 -6.81 -10.69 7.77
CA ILE A 30 -5.50 -11.01 7.21
C ILE A 30 -5.15 -10.08 6.03
N ARG A 31 -6.10 -9.82 5.13
CA ARG A 31 -5.85 -9.08 3.89
C ARG A 31 -5.87 -7.56 4.03
N MET A 32 -6.63 -7.01 4.97
CA MET A 32 -6.70 -5.55 5.15
C MET A 32 -5.34 -4.93 5.53
N PRO A 33 -4.56 -5.47 6.48
CA PRO A 33 -3.21 -4.96 6.77
C PRO A 33 -2.29 -4.98 5.55
N PHE A 34 -2.42 -5.99 4.69
CA PHE A 34 -1.64 -6.08 3.46
C PHE A 34 -2.00 -4.95 2.47
N ILE A 35 -3.29 -4.67 2.27
CA ILE A 35 -3.75 -3.55 1.43
C ILE A 35 -3.24 -2.21 1.96
N VAL A 36 -3.31 -2.01 3.29
CA VAL A 36 -2.76 -0.82 3.95
C VAL A 36 -1.26 -0.68 3.67
N TYR A 37 -0.51 -1.77 3.74
CA TYR A 37 0.93 -1.76 3.46
C TYR A 37 1.25 -1.47 1.99
N VAL A 38 0.64 -2.20 1.05
CA VAL A 38 0.92 -2.09 -0.39
C VAL A 38 0.60 -0.69 -0.92
N ASN A 39 -0.48 -0.09 -0.45
CA ASN A 39 -0.87 1.25 -0.91
C ASN A 39 -0.21 2.36 -0.07
N GLY A 40 -0.06 2.14 1.24
CA GLY A 40 0.50 3.12 2.15
C GLY A 40 2.00 3.33 1.92
N SER A 41 2.77 2.26 1.74
CA SER A 41 4.23 2.35 1.59
C SER A 41 4.63 3.29 0.42
N PRO A 42 4.13 3.12 -0.82
CA PRO A 42 4.43 4.04 -1.92
C PRO A 42 4.05 5.50 -1.65
N LEU A 43 2.89 5.75 -1.02
CA LEU A 43 2.43 7.10 -0.69
C LEU A 43 3.36 7.79 0.32
N PHE A 44 3.79 7.08 1.36
CA PHE A 44 4.75 7.61 2.33
C PHE A 44 6.12 7.83 1.70
N HIS A 45 6.60 6.90 0.87
CA HIS A 45 7.85 7.07 0.13
C HIS A 45 7.80 8.29 -0.79
N PHE A 46 6.66 8.55 -1.44
CA PHE A 46 6.46 9.74 -2.26
C PHE A 46 6.52 11.03 -1.44
N ALA A 47 5.84 11.06 -0.29
CA ALA A 47 5.86 12.22 0.61
C ALA A 47 7.30 12.53 1.10
N ILE A 48 8.04 11.50 1.51
CA ILE A 48 9.44 11.62 1.93
C ILE A 48 10.33 12.11 0.78
N MET A 49 10.12 11.62 -0.43
CA MET A 49 10.87 12.08 -1.61
C MET A 49 10.63 13.57 -1.86
N ILE A 50 9.37 14.04 -1.81
CA ILE A 50 9.05 15.46 -1.95
C ILE A 50 9.73 16.28 -0.83
N GLU A 51 9.67 15.81 0.41
CA GLU A 51 10.30 16.48 1.55
C GLU A 51 11.81 16.66 1.31
N ARG A 52 12.50 15.62 0.84
CA ARG A 52 13.93 15.67 0.50
C ARG A 52 14.23 16.62 -0.65
N VAL A 53 13.39 16.65 -1.69
CA VAL A 53 13.53 17.61 -2.80
C VAL A 53 13.38 19.04 -2.28
N LEU A 54 12.37 19.32 -1.44
CA LEU A 54 12.13 20.64 -0.86
C LEU A 54 13.28 21.08 0.04
N ALA A 55 13.79 20.18 0.89
CA ALA A 55 14.95 20.44 1.73
C ALA A 55 16.20 20.78 0.90
N THR A 56 16.39 20.17 -0.27
CA THR A 56 17.55 20.40 -1.14
C THR A 56 17.43 21.70 -1.95
N VAL A 57 16.24 22.03 -2.45
CA VAL A 57 16.04 23.18 -3.36
C VAL A 57 15.67 24.46 -2.60
N TYR A 58 14.88 24.36 -1.54
CA TYR A 58 14.26 25.47 -0.83
C TYR A 58 14.56 25.47 0.68
N VAL A 59 15.84 25.30 1.04
CA VAL A 59 16.35 25.18 2.43
C VAL A 59 15.68 26.18 3.40
N LYS A 60 15.67 27.48 3.05
CA LYS A 60 15.16 28.54 3.94
C LYS A 60 13.66 28.46 4.22
N ILE A 61 12.87 28.02 3.25
CA ILE A 61 11.41 27.87 3.42
C ILE A 61 11.14 26.58 4.20
N TYR A 62 11.90 25.53 3.91
CA TYR A 62 11.78 24.23 4.55
C TYR A 62 12.05 24.28 6.05
N GLU A 63 13.09 24.99 6.51
CA GLU A 63 13.41 25.13 7.94
C GLU A 63 12.23 25.66 8.78
N ASN A 64 11.40 26.53 8.20
CA ASN A 64 10.26 27.12 8.90
C ASN A 64 8.97 26.28 8.76
N GLN A 65 8.83 25.43 7.74
CA GLN A 65 7.56 24.78 7.39
C GLN A 65 7.59 23.24 7.37
N GLY A 66 8.76 22.61 7.51
CA GLY A 66 8.93 21.17 7.34
C GLY A 66 8.01 20.32 8.23
N LYS A 67 7.84 20.70 9.50
CA LYS A 67 6.97 19.99 10.44
C LYS A 67 5.50 20.00 10.00
N ILE A 68 5.02 21.15 9.50
CA ILE A 68 3.62 21.30 9.04
C ILE A 68 3.42 20.45 7.78
N PHE A 69 4.38 20.46 6.86
CA PHE A 69 4.34 19.65 5.64
C PHE A 69 4.26 18.14 5.93
N GLY A 70 5.08 17.64 6.87
CA GLY A 70 5.06 16.23 7.28
C GLY A 70 3.72 15.79 7.89
N ILE A 71 3.10 16.65 8.70
CA ILE A 71 1.78 16.36 9.29
C ILE A 71 0.70 16.32 8.20
N ILE A 72 0.67 17.33 7.33
CA ILE A 72 -0.33 17.42 6.25
C ILE A 72 -0.21 16.23 5.30
N SER A 73 1.00 15.90 4.85
CA SER A 73 1.23 14.77 3.93
C SER A 73 0.86 13.43 4.58
N SER A 74 1.13 13.26 5.88
CA SER A 74 0.74 12.06 6.62
C SER A 74 -0.78 11.89 6.72
N ILE A 75 -1.50 12.99 7.01
CA ILE A 75 -2.97 12.98 7.05
C ILE A 75 -3.56 12.61 5.70
N ILE A 76 -3.03 13.19 4.61
CA ILE A 76 -3.47 12.90 3.25
C ILE A 76 -3.22 11.43 2.90
N ALA A 77 -2.02 10.90 3.18
CA ALA A 77 -1.67 9.52 2.88
C ALA A 77 -2.60 8.52 3.61
N TRP A 78 -2.80 8.70 4.91
CA TRP A 78 -3.72 7.87 5.69
C TRP A 78 -5.16 7.97 5.21
N THR A 79 -5.61 9.16 4.82
CA THR A 79 -6.97 9.37 4.31
C THR A 79 -7.18 8.61 3.00
N LEU A 80 -6.22 8.66 2.07
CA LEU A 80 -6.29 7.91 0.80
C LEU A 80 -6.29 6.40 1.02
N VAL A 81 -5.43 5.90 1.92
CA VAL A 81 -5.39 4.47 2.28
C VAL A 81 -6.72 4.04 2.91
N PHE A 82 -7.28 4.84 3.81
CA PHE A 82 -8.56 4.57 4.45
C PHE A 82 -9.70 4.51 3.43
N ILE A 83 -9.77 5.48 2.51
CA ILE A 83 -10.77 5.49 1.43
C ILE A 83 -10.65 4.23 0.57
N HIS A 84 -9.44 3.81 0.22
CA HIS A 84 -9.24 2.59 -0.58
C HIS A 84 -9.63 1.31 0.18
N CYS A 85 -9.36 1.24 1.48
CA CYS A 85 -9.79 0.11 2.31
C CYS A 85 -11.31 0.06 2.43
N LEU A 86 -11.96 1.22 2.62
CA LEU A 86 -13.42 1.32 2.69
C LEU A 86 -14.06 0.91 1.34
N TYR A 87 -13.51 1.39 0.22
CA TYR A 87 -13.93 0.98 -1.12
C TYR A 87 -13.82 -0.54 -1.31
N SER A 88 -12.69 -1.12 -0.92
CA SER A 88 -12.46 -2.56 -1.02
C SER A 88 -13.46 -3.34 -0.16
N TYR A 89 -13.75 -2.88 1.05
CA TYR A 89 -14.75 -3.50 1.93
C TYR A 89 -16.16 -3.46 1.32
N ILE A 90 -16.63 -2.28 0.90
CA ILE A 90 -17.98 -2.11 0.34
C ILE A 90 -18.16 -2.95 -0.92
N THR A 91 -17.22 -2.88 -1.87
CA THR A 91 -17.28 -3.64 -3.13
C THR A 91 -17.22 -5.15 -2.93
N THR A 92 -16.63 -5.60 -1.82
CA THR A 92 -16.60 -7.02 -1.46
C THR A 92 -17.94 -7.47 -0.88
N GLN A 93 -18.60 -6.63 -0.07
CA GLN A 93 -19.95 -6.91 0.44
C GLN A 93 -21.02 -6.94 -0.65
N MET A 94 -20.81 -6.27 -1.78
CA MET A 94 -21.72 -6.33 -2.94
C MET A 94 -21.72 -7.69 -3.65
N ASP A 95 -20.68 -8.50 -3.48
CA ASP A 95 -20.55 -9.83 -4.09
C ASP A 95 -21.02 -10.90 -3.08
N THR A 96 -22.33 -10.92 -2.82
CA THR A 96 -22.95 -11.83 -1.86
C THR A 96 -22.82 -13.30 -2.26
N ASP A 97 -22.71 -13.58 -3.56
CA ASP A 97 -22.59 -14.95 -4.08
C ASP A 97 -21.26 -15.58 -3.65
N THR A 98 -20.19 -14.77 -3.60
CA THR A 98 -18.83 -15.25 -3.27
C THR A 98 -18.52 -15.03 -1.78
N PHE A 99 -18.85 -13.87 -1.23
CA PHE A 99 -18.49 -13.46 0.13
C PHE A 99 -19.61 -13.70 1.15
N GLY A 100 -20.75 -14.26 0.73
CA GLY A 100 -21.79 -14.78 1.62
C GLY A 100 -21.49 -16.18 2.16
N HIS A 101 -20.47 -16.85 1.63
CA HIS A 101 -20.08 -18.21 2.00
C HIS A 101 -18.62 -18.25 2.48
N PRO A 102 -18.26 -19.22 3.34
CA PRO A 102 -16.85 -19.45 3.68
C PRO A 102 -16.02 -19.71 2.41
N MET A 103 -14.77 -19.26 2.41
CA MET A 103 -13.92 -19.26 1.22
C MET A 103 -12.69 -20.16 1.40
N VAL A 104 -12.29 -20.83 0.32
CA VAL A 104 -11.05 -21.62 0.27
C VAL A 104 -9.81 -20.74 0.03
N TYR A 105 -10.01 -19.56 -0.58
CA TYR A 105 -8.93 -18.66 -0.96
C TYR A 105 -8.99 -17.36 -0.15
N LEU A 106 -7.83 -16.91 0.31
CA LEU A 106 -7.66 -15.59 0.93
C LEU A 106 -7.62 -14.53 -0.17
N THR A 107 -8.76 -14.07 -0.67
CA THR A 107 -8.82 -12.98 -1.64
C THR A 107 -9.95 -12.01 -1.30
N LEU A 108 -9.73 -10.72 -1.55
CA LEU A 108 -10.75 -9.67 -1.48
C LEU A 108 -11.10 -9.12 -2.87
N THR A 109 -10.68 -9.84 -3.91
CA THR A 109 -10.95 -9.46 -5.29
C THR A 109 -12.32 -9.99 -5.72
N THR A 110 -13.16 -9.10 -6.22
CA THR A 110 -14.51 -9.38 -6.69
C THR A 110 -14.67 -8.93 -8.14
N LYS A 111 -15.78 -9.31 -8.77
CA LYS A 111 -16.15 -8.79 -10.11
C LYS A 111 -16.26 -7.27 -10.15
N TYR A 112 -16.55 -6.62 -9.02
CA TYR A 112 -16.75 -5.17 -8.92
C TYR A 112 -15.47 -4.37 -8.70
N ASN A 113 -14.45 -4.95 -8.05
CA ASN A 113 -13.22 -4.23 -7.70
C ASN A 113 -11.97 -4.71 -8.45
N SER A 114 -12.02 -5.86 -9.13
CA SER A 114 -10.85 -6.48 -9.78
C SER A 114 -10.11 -5.53 -10.73
N GLN A 115 -10.83 -4.87 -11.64
CA GLN A 115 -10.23 -3.92 -12.58
C GLN A 115 -9.60 -2.72 -11.86
N MET A 116 -10.29 -2.17 -10.85
CA MET A 116 -9.80 -1.02 -10.10
C MET A 116 -8.57 -1.37 -9.27
N LEU A 117 -8.53 -2.55 -8.66
CA LEU A 117 -7.36 -3.05 -7.92
C LEU A 117 -6.15 -3.25 -8.84
N ILE A 118 -6.35 -3.79 -10.04
CA ILE A 118 -5.27 -3.94 -11.04
C ILE A 118 -4.73 -2.56 -11.43
N PHE A 119 -5.61 -1.62 -11.76
CA PHE A 119 -5.22 -0.26 -12.12
C PHE A 119 -4.47 0.46 -10.99
N ALA A 120 -4.95 0.34 -9.75
CA ALA A 120 -4.30 0.91 -8.57
C ALA A 120 -2.88 0.36 -8.38
N ASN A 121 -2.69 -0.96 -8.54
CA ASN A 121 -1.36 -1.57 -8.45
C ASN A 121 -0.41 -1.06 -9.54
N PHE A 122 -0.88 -0.92 -10.80
CA PHE A 122 -0.06 -0.33 -11.86
C PHE A 122 0.29 1.14 -11.58
N PHE A 123 -0.65 1.91 -11.06
CA PHE A 123 -0.41 3.29 -10.65
C PHE A 123 0.66 3.38 -9.56
N PHE A 124 0.58 2.55 -8.52
CA PHE A 124 1.59 2.53 -7.45
C PHE A 124 2.96 2.03 -7.95
N LEU A 125 2.99 1.04 -8.84
CA LEU A 125 4.23 0.61 -9.47
C LEU A 125 4.91 1.75 -10.24
N PHE A 126 4.13 2.48 -11.03
CA PHE A 126 4.60 3.67 -11.74
C PHE A 126 5.13 4.74 -10.77
N LEU A 127 4.39 5.00 -9.69
CA LEU A 127 4.79 5.95 -8.65
C LEU A 127 6.14 5.55 -8.00
N VAL A 128 6.33 4.27 -7.68
CA VAL A 128 7.60 3.75 -7.12
C VAL A 128 8.76 3.93 -8.10
N ILE A 129 8.55 3.70 -9.40
CA ILE A 129 9.56 3.94 -10.44
C ILE A 129 9.95 5.44 -10.46
N CYS A 130 8.97 6.33 -10.43
CA CYS A 130 9.23 7.78 -10.38
C CYS A 130 10.02 8.19 -9.13
N ILE A 131 9.69 7.63 -7.96
CA ILE A 131 10.42 7.88 -6.71
C ILE A 131 11.87 7.41 -6.84
N ALA A 132 12.10 6.20 -7.35
CA ALA A 132 13.45 5.67 -7.52
C ALA A 132 14.32 6.54 -8.43
N ILE A 133 13.75 7.05 -9.54
CA ILE A 133 14.45 7.97 -10.44
C ILE A 133 14.76 9.30 -9.74
N ALA A 134 13.80 9.86 -8.99
CA ALA A 134 13.99 11.11 -8.27
C ALA A 134 15.05 11.00 -7.16
N ASP A 135 15.03 9.92 -6.39
CA ASP A 135 16.03 9.63 -5.36
C ASP A 135 17.44 9.47 -5.98
N TYR A 136 17.55 8.76 -7.11
CA TYR A 136 18.82 8.66 -7.84
C TYR A 136 19.34 10.03 -8.27
N TYR A 137 18.47 10.88 -8.84
CA TYR A 137 18.84 12.23 -9.26
C TYR A 137 19.29 13.11 -8.08
N LEU A 138 18.60 13.03 -6.93
CA LEU A 138 18.98 13.75 -5.72
C LEU A 138 20.36 13.33 -5.20
N ILE A 139 20.66 12.02 -5.17
CA ILE A 139 21.97 11.51 -4.74
C ILE A 139 23.08 12.08 -5.63
N VAL A 140 22.90 12.03 -6.95
CA VAL A 140 23.87 12.57 -7.91
C VAL A 140 24.09 14.07 -7.70
N ARG A 141 23.01 14.84 -7.47
CA ARG A 141 23.11 16.28 -7.23
C ARG A 141 23.83 16.61 -5.92
N ASN A 142 23.51 15.89 -4.85
CA ASN A 142 24.12 16.12 -3.53
C ASN A 142 25.62 15.79 -3.53
N GLN A 143 26.05 14.78 -4.29
CA GLN A 143 27.48 14.49 -4.49
C GLN A 143 28.21 15.64 -5.21
N LYS A 144 27.61 16.23 -6.25
CA LYS A 144 28.19 17.39 -6.96
C LYS A 144 28.32 18.63 -6.08
N ILE A 145 27.36 18.86 -5.19
CA ILE A 145 27.43 19.98 -4.22
C ILE A 145 28.60 19.74 -3.26
N LYS A 146 28.76 18.52 -2.75
CA LYS A 146 29.85 18.16 -1.83
C LYS A 146 31.23 18.24 -2.48
N SER A 147 31.37 17.97 -3.78
CA SER A 147 32.65 18.09 -4.49
C SER A 147 33.04 19.53 -4.83
N ASN A 148 32.09 20.46 -4.81
CA ASN A 148 32.30 21.88 -5.11
C ASN A 148 32.50 22.75 -3.86
N LEU A 149 32.37 22.16 -2.67
CA LEU A 149 32.70 22.73 -1.36
C LEU A 149 34.08 22.24 -0.93
#